data_AF-A0A6P0Z400-F1
#
_entry.id   AF-A0A6P0Z400-F1
#
_cell.length_a   1.000
_cell.length_b   1.000
_cell.length_c   1.000
_cell.angle_alpha   90.00
_cell.angle_beta   90.00
_cell.angle_gamma   90.00
#
_symmetry.space_group_name_H-M   'P 1'
#
loop_
_entity.id
_entity.type
_entity.pdbx_description
1 polymer ?
#
loop_
_entity_poly.entity_id
_entity_poly.type
_entity_poly.pdbx_seq_one_letter_code
_entity_poly.pdbx_strand_id
1 'polypeptide(L)' 'YDYVGDQRVVDVHIGQIRRKIESDTSQPSLIQTVRGVGYKFEAPADDKNGKSNS' A
#
# COMPACT_ATOMS: atom_id res chain seq x y z
N TYR A 1 -8.55 22.02 7.74
CA TYR A 1 -9.28 21.01 8.54
C TYR A 1 -8.38 19.81 8.65
N ASP A 2 -7.56 19.75 9.70
CA ASP A 2 -6.67 18.63 9.93
C ASP A 2 -7.48 17.42 10.41
N TYR A 3 -7.56 16.42 9.53
CA TYR A 3 -8.36 15.20 9.61
C TYR A 3 -7.76 14.17 10.59
N VAL A 4 -7.25 14.63 11.74
CA VAL A 4 -6.46 13.83 12.70
C VAL A 4 -7.28 12.70 13.34
N GLY A 5 -8.60 12.88 13.42
CA GLY A 5 -9.51 11.86 13.97
C GLY A 5 -9.66 10.62 13.07
N ASP A 6 -9.66 10.80 11.74
CA ASP A 6 -9.92 9.71 10.80
C ASP A 6 -8.64 8.94 10.43
N GLN A 7 -7.47 9.57 10.52
CA GLN A 7 -6.19 8.91 10.24
C GLN A 7 -5.98 7.65 11.08
N ARG A 8 -6.37 7.66 12.36
CA ARG A 8 -6.26 6.46 13.21
C ARG A 8 -7.14 5.31 12.71
N VAL A 9 -8.32 5.63 12.19
CA VAL A 9 -9.23 4.64 11.61
C VAL A 9 -8.64 4.09 10.31
N VAL A 10 -8.10 4.96 9.45
CA VAL A 10 -7.41 4.55 8.22
C VAL A 10 -6.25 3.61 8.53
N ASP A 11 -5.40 3.93 9.51
CA ASP A 11 -4.24 3.11 9.88
C ASP A 11 -4.65 1.69 10.31
N VAL A 12 -5.73 1.58 11.09
CA VAL A 12 -6.29 0.29 11.52
C VAL A 12 -6.76 -0.54 10.32
N HIS A 13 -7.49 0.09 9.39
CA HIS A 13 -8.00 -0.59 8.20
C HIS A 13 -6.85 -0.98 7.26
N ILE A 14 -5.88 -0.09 7.02
CA ILE A 14 -4.68 -0.39 6.23
C ILE A 14 -3.90 -1.55 6.84
N GLY A 15 -3.74 -1.60 8.16
CA GLY A 15 -3.10 -2.71 8.85
C GLY A 15 -3.87 -4.04 8.68
N GLN A 16 -5.21 -4.01 8.74
CA GLN A 16 -6.04 -5.20 8.49
C GLN A 16 -5.94 -5.68 7.03
N ILE A 17 -5.91 -4.76 6.07
CA ILE A 17 -5.78 -5.09 4.65
C ILE A 17 -4.40 -5.71 4.40
N ARG A 18 -3.32 -5.06 4.86
CA ARG A 18 -1.95 -5.59 4.74
C ARG A 18 -1.84 -7.01 5.29
N ARG A 19 -2.41 -7.29 6.45
CA ARG A 19 -2.43 -8.67 7.01
C ARG A 19 -3.13 -9.71 6.13
N LYS A 20 -4.07 -9.30 5.27
CA LYS A 20 -4.83 -10.20 4.39
C LYS A 20 -4.18 -10.38 3.02
N ILE A 21 -3.54 -9.33 2.48
CA ILE A 21 -3.03 -9.32 1.11
C ILE A 21 -1.50 -9.41 1.01
N GLU A 22 -0.76 -8.95 2.02
CA GLU A 22 0.69 -9.00 2.05
C GLU A 22 1.16 -10.34 2.61
N SER A 23 2.19 -10.91 2.00
CA SER A 23 2.85 -12.09 2.56
C SER A 23 3.69 -11.75 3.79
N ASP A 24 4.29 -10.55 3.82
CA ASP A 24 5.05 -10.04 4.96
C ASP A 24 4.60 -8.61 5.31
N THR A 25 3.94 -8.47 6.47
CA THR A 25 3.48 -7.15 6.95
C THR A 25 4.60 -6.25 7.47
N SER A 26 5.78 -6.78 7.74
CA SER A 26 6.96 -6.01 8.16
C SER A 26 7.64 -5.31 6.99
N GLN A 27 7.46 -5.86 5.77
CA GLN A 27 7.97 -5.31 4.51
C GLN A 27 6.82 -5.21 3.50
N PRO A 28 5.91 -4.23 3.67
CA PRO A 28 4.74 -4.13 2.82
C PRO A 28 5.15 -3.74 1.40
N SER A 29 4.86 -4.65 0.47
CA SER A 29 5.17 -4.51 -0.95
C SER A 29 4.03 -3.90 -1.75
N LEU A 30 2.79 -4.13 -1.29
CA LEU A 30 1.56 -3.69 -1.95
C LEU A 30 1.11 -2.33 -1.46
N ILE A 31 1.06 -2.10 -0.14
CA ILE A 31 0.63 -0.82 0.42
C ILE A 31 1.82 -0.12 1.05
N GLN A 32 2.37 0.91 0.41
CA GLN A 32 3.48 1.70 0.92
C GLN A 32 3.02 2.94 1.70
N THR A 33 3.76 3.29 2.76
CA THR A 33 3.52 4.51 3.54
C THR A 33 4.38 5.64 3.00
N VAL A 34 3.74 6.69 2.47
CA VAL A 34 4.39 7.92 2.00
C VAL A 34 4.29 8.97 3.11
N ARG A 35 5.41 9.24 3.79
CA ARG A 35 5.46 10.21 4.90
C ARG A 35 5.06 11.61 4.41
N GLY A 36 4.16 12.25 5.15
CA GLY A 36 3.64 13.58 4.81
C GLY A 36 2.56 13.59 3.72
N VAL A 37 2.19 12.43 3.16
CA VAL A 37 1.16 12.33 2.11
C VAL A 37 0.07 11.32 2.49
N GLY A 38 0.44 10.08 2.88
CA GLY A 38 -0.53 9.02 3.21
C GLY A 38 -0.06 7.64 2.76
N TYR A 39 -0.95 6.87 2.14
CA TYR A 39 -0.70 5.49 1.70
C TYR A 39 -0.82 5.38 0.17
N LYS A 40 0.07 4.61 -0.44
CA LYS A 40 0.08 4.31 -1.88
C LYS A 40 -0.08 2.80 -2.06
N PHE A 41 -0.97 2.40 -2.95
CA PHE A 41 -1.06 1.01 -3.41
C PHE A 41 -0.20 0.84 -4.66
N GLU A 42 0.74 -0.10 -4.63
CA GLU A 42 1.48 -0.61 -5.77
C GLU A 42 1.06 -2.07 -5.98
N ALA A 43 0.57 -2.38 -7.19
CA ALA A 43 0.38 -3.78 -7.55
C ALA A 43 1.76 -4.46 -7.56
N PRO A 44 1.86 -5.73 -7.13
CA PRO A 44 3.10 -6.46 -7.34
C PRO A 44 3.31 -6.44 -8.85
N ALA A 45 4.50 -6.06 -9.30
CA ALA A 45 4.79 -6.00 -10.71
C ALA A 45 4.48 -7.37 -11.31
N ASP A 46 3.32 -7.51 -11.96
CA ASP A 46 3.13 -8.59 -12.90
C ASP A 46 4.29 -8.38 -13.89
N ASP A 47 5.20 -9.35 -13.95
CA ASP A 47 6.29 -9.46 -14.94
C ASP A 47 5.74 -9.63 -16.38
N LYS A 48 4.66 -8.91 -16.69
CA LYS A 48 3.97 -8.76 -17.97
C LYS A 48 4.28 -7.39 -18.59
N ASN A 49 5.32 -6.69 -18.16
CA ASN A 49 5.96 -5.73 -19.07
C ASN A 49 6.73 -6.54 -20.12
N GLY A 50 5.96 -7.08 -21.06
CA GLY A 50 6.46 -7.69 -22.28
C GLY A 50 7.44 -6.72 -22.92
N LYS A 51 8.71 -7.08 -22.80
CA LYS A 51 9.78 -6.67 -23.70
C LYS A 51 9.45 -7.22 -25.09
N SER A 52 8.53 -6.57 -25.78
CA SER A 52 8.27 -6.74 -27.19
C SER A 52 7.40 -5.55 -27.60
N ASN A 53 8.00 -4.59 -28.29
CA ASN A 53 7.49 -4.09 -29.56
C ASN A 53 8.53 -3.18 -30.22
N SER A 54 9.18 -3.77 -31.23
CA SER A 54 9.98 -3.23 -32.34
C SER A 54 11.38 -2.67 -32.09
#